data_AF-W8GRV6-F1
#
_entry.id   AF-W8GRV6-F1
#
_cell.length_a   1.000
_cell.length_b   1.000
_cell.length_c   1.000
_cell.angle_alpha   90.00
_cell.angle_beta   90.00
_cell.angle_gamma   90.00
#
_symmetry.space_group_name_H-M   'P 1'
#
loop_
_entity.id
_entity.type
_entity.pdbx_description
1 polymer ?
#
loop_
_entity_poly.entity_id
_entity_poly.type
_entity_poly.pdbx_seq_one_letter_code
_entity_poly.pdbx_strand_id
1 'polypeptide(L)'
;MKKISFEEFQKLNFEGFKKINEKILQNNIKWWAHSGSLLGFIRDKKLISWDDDIDMGMRLYDFKKNFQLLSKIANEENYKLIDRLDYFGLDVARFIYKEKYIIEYKGKEYISSPYIDVMMGVSSKNNNLLKRKLWSWTNNYLFIFNSFWKPLPYFGWKFNKVKKIHWYEQFSVFIVRIILFPLFLALPLQNLWLKHKSKDKSDKVSFYYNYDNLGIIYDVNKLQEKKINDFKILVNDNYLEELNLRFKEWKILPSKEKQIPHHIFLTPNLNKYKNKYKIDPFIIK
;
A
#
# COMPACT_ATOMS: atom_id res chain seq x y z
N MET A 1 -13.18 8.13 19.29
CA MET A 1 -13.22 7.64 17.89
C MET A 1 -14.68 7.42 17.55
N LYS A 2 -15.17 8.05 16.47
CA LYS A 2 -16.56 7.91 16.03
C LYS A 2 -16.77 6.50 15.45
N LYS A 3 -17.93 5.90 15.70
CA LYS A 3 -18.34 4.64 15.06
C LYS A 3 -19.10 4.95 13.77
N ILE A 4 -18.74 4.25 12.69
CA ILE A 4 -19.30 4.44 11.34
C ILE A 4 -19.47 3.07 10.66
N SER A 5 -20.37 3.01 9.69
CA SER A 5 -20.50 1.88 8.75
C SER A 5 -19.31 1.82 7.79
N PHE A 6 -19.14 0.67 7.14
CA PHE A 6 -18.11 0.51 6.11
C PHE A 6 -18.36 1.42 4.90
N GLU A 7 -19.63 1.59 4.50
CA GLU A 7 -20.04 2.47 3.41
C GLU A 7 -19.69 3.94 3.71
N GLU A 8 -19.91 4.40 4.94
CA GLU A 8 -19.49 5.73 5.38
C GLU A 8 -17.96 5.88 5.35
N PHE A 9 -17.21 4.85 5.78
CA PHE A 9 -15.75 4.86 5.72
C PHE A 9 -15.24 5.00 4.28
N GLN A 10 -15.82 4.26 3.34
CA GLN A 10 -15.47 4.34 1.92
C GLN A 10 -15.78 5.72 1.34
N LYS A 11 -16.94 6.28 1.68
CA LYS A 11 -17.30 7.64 1.25
C LYS A 11 -16.28 8.66 1.75
N LEU A 12 -15.89 8.59 3.02
CA LEU A 12 -14.83 9.45 3.59
C LEU A 12 -13.50 9.27 2.86
N ASN A 13 -13.11 8.02 2.55
CA ASN A 13 -11.87 7.74 1.83
C ASN A 13 -11.88 8.34 0.42
N PHE A 14 -13.00 8.19 -0.29
CA PHE A 14 -13.17 8.72 -1.63
C PHE A 14 -13.20 10.26 -1.67
N GLU A 15 -13.95 10.89 -0.76
CA GLU A 15 -14.02 12.35 -0.66
C GLU A 15 -12.65 12.94 -0.30
N GLY A 16 -11.94 12.31 0.63
CA GLY A 16 -10.58 12.71 0.98
C GLY A 16 -9.60 12.59 -0.19
N PHE A 17 -9.68 11.49 -0.95
CA PHE A 17 -8.90 11.33 -2.16
C PHE A 17 -9.20 12.39 -3.22
N LYS A 18 -10.46 12.74 -3.46
CA LYS A 18 -10.81 13.80 -4.43
C LYS A 18 -10.11 15.11 -4.09
N LYS A 19 -10.13 15.52 -2.82
CA LYS A 19 -9.48 16.75 -2.35
C LYS A 19 -7.97 16.72 -2.53
N ILE A 20 -7.33 15.62 -2.12
CA ILE A 20 -5.88 15.41 -2.28
C ILE A 20 -5.52 15.43 -3.78
N ASN A 21 -6.26 14.70 -4.61
CA ASN A 21 -6.04 14.61 -6.04
C ASN A 21 -6.17 15.98 -6.74
N GLU A 22 -7.23 16.74 -6.45
CA GLU A 22 -7.41 18.08 -7.02
C GLU A 22 -6.22 18.99 -6.73
N LYS A 23 -5.76 19.03 -5.47
CA LYS A 23 -4.59 19.85 -5.06
C LYS A 23 -3.30 19.37 -5.74
N ILE A 24 -3.09 18.06 -5.87
CA ILE A 24 -1.93 17.48 -6.56
C ILE A 24 -1.93 17.88 -8.04
N LEU A 25 -3.07 17.76 -8.72
CA LEU A 25 -3.21 18.12 -10.15
C LEU A 25 -3.07 19.63 -10.38
N GLN A 26 -3.64 20.47 -9.51
CA GLN A 26 -3.49 21.94 -9.58
C GLN A 26 -2.03 22.39 -9.46
N ASN A 27 -1.20 21.61 -8.76
CA ASN A 27 0.24 21.86 -8.62
C ASN A 27 1.08 21.18 -9.71
N ASN A 28 0.46 20.64 -10.77
CA ASN A 28 1.13 19.93 -11.87
C ASN A 28 1.98 18.73 -11.42
N ILE A 29 1.61 18.10 -10.30
CA ILE A 29 2.30 16.90 -9.81
C ILE A 29 1.69 15.68 -10.51
N LYS A 30 2.52 14.97 -11.27
CA LYS A 30 2.10 13.77 -12.00
C LYS A 30 2.00 12.57 -11.06
N TRP A 31 0.84 11.93 -11.07
CA TRP A 31 0.58 10.62 -10.48
C TRP A 31 -0.29 9.81 -11.47
N TRP A 32 -0.59 8.55 -11.23
CA TRP A 32 -1.56 7.79 -12.02
C TRP A 32 -2.31 6.75 -11.17
N ALA A 33 -3.54 6.42 -11.55
CA ALA A 33 -4.29 5.36 -10.89
C ALA A 33 -3.60 4.01 -11.11
N HIS A 34 -3.53 3.21 -10.05
CA HIS A 34 -2.83 1.93 -10.05
C HIS A 34 -3.69 0.85 -9.37
N SER A 35 -3.42 -0.43 -9.66
CA SER A 35 -3.98 -1.60 -8.96
C SER A 35 -5.51 -1.57 -8.83
N GLY A 36 -6.06 -1.76 -7.62
CA GLY A 36 -7.51 -1.83 -7.37
C GLY A 36 -8.23 -0.52 -7.71
N SER A 37 -7.59 0.61 -7.45
CA SER A 37 -8.12 1.92 -7.82
C SER A 37 -8.21 2.11 -9.33
N LEU A 38 -7.20 1.69 -10.09
CA LEU A 38 -7.26 1.68 -11.55
C LEU A 38 -8.43 0.84 -12.05
N LEU A 39 -8.62 -0.36 -11.51
CA LEU A 39 -9.74 -1.24 -11.87
C LEU A 39 -11.09 -0.55 -11.63
N GLY A 40 -11.29 0.02 -10.45
CA GLY A 40 -12.52 0.75 -10.12
C GLY A 40 -12.79 1.89 -11.09
N PHE A 41 -11.80 2.77 -11.32
CA PHE A 41 -11.99 3.92 -12.19
C PHE A 41 -12.22 3.55 -13.65
N ILE A 42 -11.58 2.49 -14.15
CA ILE A 42 -11.77 2.06 -15.53
C ILE A 42 -13.10 1.34 -15.73
N ARG A 43 -13.41 0.35 -14.87
CA ARG A 43 -14.60 -0.52 -15.01
C ARG A 43 -15.87 0.13 -14.49
N ASP A 44 -15.84 0.64 -13.26
CA ASP A 44 -17.04 1.06 -12.52
C ASP A 44 -17.24 2.59 -12.58
N LYS A 45 -16.24 3.35 -13.06
CA LYS A 45 -16.21 4.83 -13.03
C LYS A 45 -16.35 5.40 -11.61
N LYS A 46 -15.86 4.66 -10.62
CA LYS A 46 -15.83 5.01 -9.19
C LYS A 46 -14.83 4.11 -8.48
N LEU A 47 -14.57 4.34 -7.18
CA LEU A 47 -13.89 3.31 -6.39
C LEU A 47 -14.76 2.07 -6.26
N ILE A 48 -14.12 0.91 -6.20
CA ILE A 48 -14.79 -0.39 -6.04
C ILE A 48 -15.54 -0.40 -4.71
N SER A 49 -16.81 -0.80 -4.71
CA SER A 49 -17.69 -0.68 -3.54
C SER A 49 -17.38 -1.63 -2.39
N TRP A 50 -16.43 -2.55 -2.55
CA TRP A 50 -15.92 -3.39 -1.47
C TRP A 50 -14.45 -3.11 -1.16
N ASP A 51 -13.82 -2.15 -1.83
CA ASP A 51 -12.42 -1.80 -1.62
C ASP A 51 -12.29 -0.80 -0.48
N ASP A 52 -11.18 -0.84 0.23
CA ASP A 52 -10.97 -0.09 1.47
C ASP A 52 -9.72 0.80 1.48
N ASP A 53 -8.98 0.81 0.37
CA ASP A 53 -7.86 1.69 0.13
C ASP A 53 -7.87 2.31 -1.27
N ILE A 54 -6.88 3.17 -1.52
CA ILE A 54 -6.70 3.86 -2.79
C ILE A 54 -5.21 3.78 -3.16
N ASP A 55 -4.91 3.34 -4.38
CA ASP A 55 -3.56 3.11 -4.88
C ASP A 55 -3.21 4.15 -5.96
N MET A 56 -2.20 4.99 -5.68
CA MET A 56 -1.61 5.96 -6.60
C MET A 56 -0.21 5.51 -7.02
N GLY A 57 0.06 5.45 -8.32
CA GLY A 57 1.41 5.38 -8.85
C GLY A 57 2.04 6.78 -8.96
N MET A 58 3.30 6.92 -8.59
CA MET A 58 4.09 8.14 -8.83
C MET A 58 5.56 7.78 -9.02
N ARG A 59 6.29 8.53 -9.86
CA ARG A 59 7.74 8.35 -9.99
C ARG A 59 8.43 8.75 -8.68
N LEU A 60 9.37 7.93 -8.21
CA LEU A 60 10.14 8.16 -6.98
C LEU A 60 10.80 9.55 -6.95
N TYR A 61 11.38 9.99 -8.07
CA TYR A 61 11.94 11.34 -8.23
C TYR A 61 10.89 12.44 -7.99
N ASP A 62 9.71 12.33 -8.59
CA ASP A 62 8.66 13.34 -8.45
C ASP A 62 8.08 13.37 -7.04
N PHE A 63 7.90 12.19 -6.41
CA PHE A 63 7.49 12.12 -5.01
C PHE A 63 8.49 12.85 -4.11
N LYS A 64 9.79 12.53 -4.22
CA LYS A 64 10.83 13.14 -3.39
C LYS A 64 10.97 14.64 -3.65
N LYS A 65 10.96 15.05 -4.91
CA LYS A 65 11.03 16.47 -5.30
C LYS A 65 9.88 17.28 -4.69
N ASN A 66 8.68 16.71 -4.66
CA ASN A 66 7.48 17.41 -4.19
C ASN A 66 7.10 17.08 -2.74
N PHE A 67 7.93 16.34 -1.99
CA PHE A 67 7.54 15.79 -0.68
C PHE A 67 7.05 16.85 0.32
N GLN A 68 7.72 18.00 0.39
CA GLN A 68 7.32 19.10 1.28
C GLN A 68 5.96 19.69 0.88
N LEU A 69 5.74 19.89 -0.41
CA LEU A 69 4.47 20.40 -0.94
C LEU A 69 3.34 19.38 -0.74
N LEU A 70 3.58 18.10 -1.04
CA LEU A 70 2.64 17.01 -0.77
C LEU A 70 2.33 16.89 0.72
N SER A 71 3.31 17.09 1.60
CA SER A 71 3.11 17.12 3.06
C SER A 71 2.27 18.32 3.51
N LYS A 72 2.43 19.47 2.86
CA LYS A 72 1.59 20.65 3.09
C LYS A 72 0.14 20.39 2.65
N ILE A 73 -0.06 19.91 1.41
CA ILE A 73 -1.37 19.50 0.88
C ILE A 73 -2.05 18.50 1.82
N ALA A 74 -1.31 17.49 2.28
CA ALA A 74 -1.82 16.51 3.24
C ALA A 74 -2.34 17.21 4.50
N ASN A 75 -1.52 18.09 5.11
CA ASN A 75 -1.90 18.77 6.34
C ASN A 75 -3.12 19.66 6.21
N GLU A 76 -3.24 20.40 5.09
CA GLU A 76 -4.40 21.25 4.77
C GLU A 76 -5.69 20.44 4.69
N GLU A 77 -5.62 19.19 4.20
CA GLU A 77 -6.77 18.29 4.06
C GLU A 77 -6.96 17.33 5.26
N ASN A 78 -6.35 17.63 6.41
CA ASN A 78 -6.40 16.80 7.62
C ASN A 78 -5.78 15.39 7.48
N TYR A 79 -4.83 15.24 6.55
CA TYR A 79 -3.97 14.07 6.40
C TYR A 79 -2.57 14.31 6.98
N LYS A 80 -1.87 13.22 7.26
CA LYS A 80 -0.42 13.17 7.48
C LYS A 80 0.20 12.38 6.33
N LEU A 81 1.17 12.96 5.63
CA LEU A 81 1.98 12.21 4.67
C LEU A 81 3.11 11.49 5.41
N ILE A 82 3.20 10.17 5.23
CA ILE A 82 4.27 9.35 5.77
C ILE A 82 5.09 8.82 4.61
N ASP A 83 6.35 9.24 4.55
CA ASP A 83 7.34 8.60 3.71
C ASP A 83 7.83 7.32 4.40
N ARG A 84 7.68 6.18 3.73
CA ARG A 84 8.25 4.93 4.24
C ARG A 84 9.61 4.60 3.67
N LEU A 85 10.25 5.47 2.90
CA LEU A 85 11.64 5.26 2.47
C LEU A 85 12.65 5.28 3.62
N ASP A 86 12.28 5.86 4.77
CA ASP A 86 13.07 5.75 5.99
C ASP A 86 12.83 4.41 6.72
N TYR A 87 11.79 3.66 6.33
CA TYR A 87 11.48 2.32 6.81
C TYR A 87 11.86 1.28 5.74
N PHE A 88 12.80 0.42 6.11
CA PHE A 88 13.38 -0.60 5.24
C PHE A 88 12.37 -1.40 4.38
N GLY A 89 12.63 -1.50 3.08
CA GLY A 89 11.94 -2.43 2.16
C GLY A 89 10.54 -2.00 1.69
N LEU A 90 10.15 -0.73 1.89
CA LEU A 90 8.83 -0.23 1.49
C LEU A 90 8.95 1.02 0.60
N ASP A 91 8.89 0.84 -0.73
CA ASP A 91 8.80 1.97 -1.67
C ASP A 91 7.39 2.59 -1.70
N VAL A 92 6.62 2.53 -0.62
CA VAL A 92 5.23 3.02 -0.59
C VAL A 92 5.09 4.13 0.43
N ALA A 93 4.67 5.33 0.04
CA ALA A 93 4.27 6.38 0.97
C ALA A 93 2.77 6.33 1.24
N ARG A 94 2.30 6.96 2.31
CA ARG A 94 0.86 7.02 2.64
C ARG A 94 0.41 8.40 3.03
N PHE A 95 -0.67 8.87 2.44
CA PHE A 95 -1.50 9.89 3.06
C PHE A 95 -2.41 9.18 4.05
N ILE A 96 -2.32 9.49 5.34
CA ILE A 96 -3.15 8.91 6.39
C ILE A 96 -4.00 10.00 7.02
N TYR A 97 -5.32 9.82 7.01
CA TYR A 97 -6.21 10.76 7.66
C TYR A 97 -5.95 10.80 9.17
N LYS A 98 -5.90 11.99 9.76
CA LYS A 98 -5.50 12.16 11.16
C LYS A 98 -6.50 11.55 12.14
N GLU A 99 -7.77 11.48 11.77
CA GLU A 99 -8.81 10.86 12.60
C GLU A 99 -8.89 9.34 12.42
N LYS A 100 -9.16 8.65 13.51
CA LYS A 100 -9.42 7.20 13.55
C LYS A 100 -10.90 6.93 13.82
N TYR A 101 -11.43 5.93 13.14
CA TYR A 101 -12.82 5.50 13.23
C TYR A 101 -12.92 4.06 13.73
N ILE A 102 -14.06 3.76 14.36
CA ILE A 102 -14.49 2.38 14.60
C ILE A 102 -15.42 2.00 13.45
N ILE A 103 -15.02 1.05 12.62
CA ILE A 103 -15.74 0.63 11.43
C ILE A 103 -16.50 -0.64 11.74
N GLU A 104 -17.82 -0.62 11.54
CA GLU A 104 -18.65 -1.81 11.65
C GLU A 104 -18.77 -2.50 10.28
N TYR A 105 -18.39 -3.78 10.23
CA TYR A 105 -18.53 -4.61 9.03
C TYR A 105 -18.85 -6.05 9.40
N LYS A 106 -19.95 -6.60 8.86
CA LYS A 106 -20.45 -7.97 9.14
C LYS A 106 -20.48 -8.32 10.64
N GLY A 107 -21.00 -7.42 11.47
CA GLY A 107 -21.14 -7.62 12.92
C GLY A 107 -19.83 -7.57 13.72
N LYS A 108 -18.72 -7.14 13.09
CA LYS A 108 -17.41 -6.96 13.73
C LYS A 108 -16.99 -5.50 13.67
N GLU A 109 -16.19 -5.11 14.65
CA GLU A 109 -15.62 -3.76 14.75
C GLU A 109 -14.13 -3.74 14.45
N TYR A 110 -13.72 -2.79 13.64
CA TYR A 110 -12.34 -2.56 13.21
C TYR A 110 -11.93 -1.13 13.55
N ILE A 111 -10.64 -0.89 13.82
CA ILE A 111 -10.12 0.48 13.99
C ILE A 111 -9.26 0.80 12.79
N SER A 112 -9.64 1.81 12.02
CA SER A 112 -8.85 2.30 10.88
C SER A 112 -9.04 3.80 10.65
N SER A 113 -8.20 4.35 9.78
CA SER A 113 -8.28 5.72 9.25
C SER A 113 -8.33 5.62 7.73
N PRO A 114 -9.04 6.52 7.03
CA PRO A 114 -8.89 6.64 5.57
C PRO A 114 -7.42 6.85 5.19
N TYR A 115 -6.97 6.20 4.12
CA TYR A 115 -5.62 6.35 3.62
C TYR A 115 -5.53 6.16 2.11
N ILE A 116 -4.48 6.77 1.54
CA ILE A 116 -4.12 6.68 0.13
C ILE A 116 -2.69 6.18 0.06
N ASP A 117 -2.48 5.00 -0.51
CA ASP A 117 -1.18 4.42 -0.79
C ASP A 117 -0.57 5.09 -2.03
N VAL A 118 0.71 5.46 -1.93
CA VAL A 118 1.49 6.04 -3.01
C VAL A 118 2.62 5.07 -3.35
N MET A 119 2.41 4.28 -4.39
CA MET A 119 3.38 3.40 -5.01
C MET A 119 4.41 4.26 -5.76
N MET A 120 5.65 4.28 -5.29
CA MET A 120 6.82 4.89 -5.91
C MET A 120 7.48 4.02 -6.99
N GLY A 121 7.34 4.42 -8.25
CA GLY A 121 8.01 3.81 -9.39
C GLY A 121 9.48 4.20 -9.44
N VAL A 122 10.35 3.20 -9.51
CA VAL A 122 11.81 3.39 -9.57
C VAL A 122 12.26 3.42 -11.02
N SER A 123 13.19 4.32 -11.36
CA SER A 123 13.76 4.40 -12.71
C SER A 123 14.30 3.06 -13.19
N SER A 124 13.73 2.61 -14.31
CA SER A 124 14.05 1.34 -14.95
C SER A 124 13.92 1.46 -16.46
N LYS A 125 15.03 1.22 -17.17
CA LYS A 125 15.06 1.27 -18.64
C LYS A 125 14.59 -0.04 -19.27
N ASN A 126 14.86 -1.17 -18.60
CA ASN A 126 14.64 -2.51 -19.12
C ASN A 126 13.95 -3.39 -18.06
N ASN A 127 13.11 -4.30 -18.54
CA ASN A 127 12.46 -5.29 -17.70
C ASN A 127 13.42 -6.46 -17.39
N ASN A 128 14.35 -6.25 -16.46
CA ASN A 128 15.25 -7.33 -16.03
C ASN A 128 14.55 -8.26 -15.04
N LEU A 129 14.09 -9.41 -15.55
CA LEU A 129 13.36 -10.42 -14.78
C LEU A 129 14.15 -10.95 -13.58
N LEU A 130 15.45 -11.19 -13.73
CA LEU A 130 16.30 -11.72 -12.64
C LEU A 130 16.40 -10.70 -11.50
N LYS A 131 16.70 -9.44 -11.82
CA LYS A 131 16.76 -8.35 -10.85
C LYS A 131 15.43 -8.18 -10.11
N ARG A 132 14.32 -8.24 -10.85
CA ARG A 132 12.97 -8.16 -10.30
C ARG A 132 12.66 -9.33 -9.36
N LYS A 133 12.98 -10.56 -9.75
CA LYS A 133 12.80 -11.76 -8.92
C LYS A 133 13.65 -11.67 -7.65
N LEU A 134 14.92 -11.30 -7.77
CA LEU A 134 15.81 -11.10 -6.61
C LEU A 134 15.24 -10.07 -5.64
N TRP A 135 14.75 -8.94 -6.15
CA TRP A 135 14.17 -7.90 -5.31
C TRP A 135 12.90 -8.36 -4.58
N SER A 136 11.96 -8.99 -5.31
CA SER A 136 10.75 -9.58 -4.73
C SER A 136 11.09 -10.66 -3.69
N TRP A 137 12.09 -11.49 -3.95
CA TRP A 137 12.57 -12.52 -3.03
C TRP A 137 13.14 -11.91 -1.75
N THR A 138 14.01 -10.91 -1.87
CA THR A 138 14.56 -10.20 -0.72
C THR A 138 13.45 -9.56 0.11
N ASN A 139 12.52 -8.84 -0.51
CA ASN A 139 11.45 -8.17 0.21
C ASN A 139 10.45 -9.15 0.85
N ASN A 140 10.18 -10.30 0.22
CA ASN A 140 9.35 -11.36 0.80
C ASN A 140 10.04 -11.98 2.03
N TYR A 141 11.36 -12.18 1.98
CA TYR A 141 12.09 -12.67 3.15
C TYR A 141 12.18 -11.66 4.27
N LEU A 142 12.38 -10.39 3.96
CA LEU A 142 12.39 -9.32 4.95
C LEU A 142 11.02 -9.20 5.61
N PHE A 143 9.96 -9.34 4.82
CA PHE A 143 8.60 -9.45 5.33
C PHE A 143 8.46 -10.63 6.30
N ILE A 144 8.89 -11.83 5.90
CA ILE A 144 8.87 -13.03 6.74
C ILE A 144 9.70 -12.84 8.03
N PHE A 145 10.92 -12.32 7.91
CA PHE A 145 11.83 -12.06 9.03
C PHE A 145 11.20 -11.10 10.06
N ASN A 146 10.55 -10.04 9.60
CA ASN A 146 9.85 -9.08 10.45
C ASN A 146 8.49 -9.61 10.98
N SER A 147 7.86 -10.54 10.26
CA SER A 147 6.57 -11.15 10.63
C SER A 147 6.69 -12.26 11.66
N PHE A 148 7.86 -12.89 11.79
CA PHE A 148 8.10 -13.78 12.92
C PHE A 148 8.04 -12.96 14.21
N TRP A 149 6.98 -13.15 15.00
CA TRP A 149 6.87 -12.55 16.33
C TRP A 149 8.07 -12.91 17.21
N LYS A 150 8.33 -12.06 18.22
CA LYS A 150 9.27 -12.39 19.30
C LYS A 150 8.90 -13.77 19.87
N PRO A 151 9.86 -14.66 20.15
CA PRO A 151 9.60 -15.97 20.74
C PRO A 151 9.07 -15.77 22.16
N LEU A 152 7.76 -15.60 22.26
CA LEU A 152 6.99 -15.49 23.49
C LEU A 152 5.70 -16.27 23.25
N PRO A 153 5.11 -16.88 24.29
CA PRO A 153 3.78 -17.46 24.18
C PRO A 153 2.81 -16.41 23.63
N TYR A 154 2.22 -16.68 22.47
CA TYR A 154 1.28 -15.78 21.81
C TYR A 154 -0.15 -16.32 21.94
N PHE A 155 -1.07 -15.47 22.38
CA PHE A 155 -2.51 -15.75 22.32
C PHE A 155 -2.96 -15.78 20.86
N GLY A 156 -3.26 -16.96 20.31
CA GLY A 156 -3.66 -17.11 18.91
C GLY A 156 -5.01 -16.46 18.60
N TRP A 157 -5.01 -15.23 18.09
CA TRP A 157 -6.21 -14.45 17.73
C TRP A 157 -7.11 -15.09 16.66
N LYS A 158 -6.64 -16.11 15.93
CA LYS A 158 -7.41 -16.74 14.85
C LYS A 158 -8.47 -17.74 15.36
N PHE A 159 -8.41 -18.17 16.64
CA PHE A 159 -9.26 -19.26 17.16
C PHE A 159 -9.70 -19.15 18.64
N ASN A 160 -9.50 -18.02 19.33
CA ASN A 160 -9.81 -17.90 20.78
C ASN A 160 -9.17 -19.01 21.66
N LYS A 161 -8.03 -19.57 21.23
CA LYS A 161 -7.29 -20.61 21.96
C LYS A 161 -5.84 -20.17 22.16
N VAL A 162 -5.32 -20.35 23.37
CA VAL A 162 -3.89 -20.27 23.64
C VAL A 162 -3.23 -21.43 22.89
N LYS A 163 -2.50 -21.13 21.81
CA LYS A 163 -1.67 -22.15 21.18
C LYS A 163 -0.46 -22.32 22.10
N LYS A 164 -0.31 -23.50 22.70
CA LYS A 164 0.93 -23.88 23.39
C LYS A 164 2.03 -23.87 22.32
N ILE A 165 2.95 -22.91 22.38
CA ILE A 165 4.09 -22.85 21.46
C ILE A 165 5.17 -23.73 22.06
N HIS A 166 5.55 -24.79 21.34
CA HIS A 166 6.56 -25.71 21.83
C HIS A 166 7.97 -25.09 21.73
N TRP A 167 8.89 -25.52 22.58
CA TRP A 167 10.27 -25.00 22.61
C TRP A 167 10.99 -25.20 21.25
N TYR A 168 10.67 -26.26 20.51
CA TYR A 168 11.23 -26.51 19.17
C TYR A 168 10.67 -25.54 18.10
N GLU A 169 9.43 -25.05 18.24
CA GLU A 169 8.89 -23.99 17.38
C GLU A 169 9.62 -22.66 17.66
N GLN A 170 10.00 -22.39 18.91
CA GLN A 170 10.80 -21.21 19.26
C GLN A 170 12.25 -21.32 18.77
N PHE A 171 12.85 -22.50 18.95
CA PHE A 171 14.20 -22.79 18.49
C PHE A 171 14.31 -22.72 16.96
N SER A 172 13.33 -23.27 16.23
CA SER A 172 13.30 -23.16 14.77
C SER A 172 13.17 -21.71 14.28
N VAL A 173 12.31 -20.89 14.90
CA VAL A 173 12.24 -19.44 14.59
C VAL A 173 13.57 -18.75 14.87
N PHE A 174 14.25 -19.10 15.96
CA PHE A 174 15.57 -18.56 16.29
C PHE A 174 16.63 -18.94 15.26
N ILE A 175 16.70 -20.21 14.84
CA ILE A 175 17.60 -20.68 13.80
C ILE A 175 17.30 -19.99 12.45
N VAL A 176 16.03 -19.89 12.06
CA VAL A 176 15.62 -19.17 10.85
C VAL A 176 16.08 -17.71 10.91
N ARG A 177 15.95 -17.04 12.05
CA ARG A 177 16.44 -15.66 12.21
C ARG A 177 17.95 -15.54 12.10
N ILE A 178 18.72 -16.50 12.63
CA ILE A 178 20.19 -16.51 12.46
C ILE A 178 20.54 -16.68 10.98
N ILE A 179 19.91 -17.63 10.29
CA ILE A 179 20.15 -17.89 8.86
C ILE A 179 19.79 -16.66 8.01
N LEU A 180 18.71 -15.96 8.36
CA LEU A 180 18.24 -14.78 7.64
C LEU A 180 18.91 -13.47 8.11
N PHE A 181 19.66 -13.46 9.22
CA PHE A 181 20.30 -12.27 9.77
C PHE A 181 21.26 -11.59 8.78
N PRO A 182 22.08 -12.30 7.97
CA PRO A 182 22.88 -11.64 6.94
C PRO A 182 22.05 -10.84 5.92
N LEU A 183 20.81 -11.25 5.65
CA LEU A 183 19.91 -10.51 4.74
C LEU A 183 19.37 -9.23 5.36
N PHE A 184 19.35 -9.12 6.69
CA PHE A 184 19.08 -7.85 7.36
C PHE A 184 20.13 -6.79 6.98
N LEU A 185 21.38 -7.19 6.68
CA LEU A 185 22.42 -6.27 6.20
C LEU A 185 22.17 -5.80 4.75
N ALA A 186 21.33 -6.48 3.98
CA ALA A 186 20.94 -6.03 2.64
C ALA A 186 19.99 -4.81 2.69
N LEU A 187 19.34 -4.55 3.82
CA LEU A 187 18.38 -3.46 3.98
C LEU A 187 18.98 -2.05 3.86
N PRO A 188 20.09 -1.72 4.57
CA PRO A 188 20.80 -0.48 4.32
C PRO A 188 21.22 -0.32 2.86
N LEU A 189 21.66 -1.40 2.20
CA LEU A 189 22.08 -1.36 0.80
C LEU A 189 20.91 -1.06 -0.14
N GLN A 190 19.76 -1.69 0.08
CA GLN A 190 18.53 -1.39 -0.67
C GLN A 190 18.08 0.06 -0.46
N ASN A 191 18.08 0.55 0.78
CA ASN A 191 17.71 1.94 1.08
C ASN A 191 18.70 2.95 0.46
N LEU A 192 20.00 2.67 0.50
CA LEU A 192 21.01 3.49 -0.18
C LEU A 192 20.80 3.50 -1.69
N TRP A 193 20.50 2.34 -2.28
CA TRP A 193 20.18 2.22 -3.70
C TRP A 193 18.92 3.01 -4.08
N LEU A 194 17.85 2.95 -3.27
CA LEU A 194 16.63 3.74 -3.46
C LEU A 194 16.89 5.24 -3.33
N LYS A 195 17.68 5.67 -2.34
CA LYS A 195 18.11 7.07 -2.17
C LYS A 195 18.98 7.56 -3.33
N HIS A 196 19.77 6.68 -3.93
CA HIS A 196 20.50 7.01 -5.14
C HIS A 196 19.53 7.13 -6.34
N LYS A 197 18.62 6.17 -6.48
CA LYS A 197 17.62 6.12 -7.55
C LYS A 197 16.59 7.24 -7.49
N SER A 198 16.32 7.82 -6.32
CA SER A 198 15.41 8.97 -6.20
C SER A 198 15.95 10.24 -6.85
N LYS A 199 17.22 10.27 -7.25
CA LYS A 199 17.83 11.37 -8.03
C LYS A 199 17.71 11.17 -9.54
N ASP A 200 17.29 9.99 -9.99
CA ASP A 200 17.20 9.62 -11.39
C ASP A 200 15.91 10.19 -12.02
N LYS A 201 16.07 10.99 -13.08
CA LYS A 201 14.99 11.72 -13.75
C LYS A 201 14.39 10.95 -14.94
N SER A 202 14.69 9.66 -15.10
CA SER A 202 14.06 8.84 -16.13
C SER A 202 12.53 8.91 -16.03
N ASP A 203 11.85 9.08 -17.16
CA ASP A 203 10.39 8.99 -17.22
C ASP A 203 9.90 7.55 -17.31
N LYS A 204 10.81 6.61 -17.59
CA LYS A 204 10.54 5.17 -17.56
C LYS A 204 10.80 4.62 -16.16
N VAL A 205 9.75 4.10 -15.54
CA VAL A 205 9.77 3.57 -14.18
C VAL A 205 9.12 2.20 -14.11
N SER A 206 9.55 1.39 -13.16
CA SER A 206 8.88 0.14 -12.80
C SER A 206 8.72 0.04 -11.30
N PHE A 207 7.69 -0.66 -10.87
CA PHE A 207 7.47 -0.97 -9.47
C PHE A 207 8.22 -2.24 -9.08
N TYR A 208 8.79 -2.22 -7.87
CA TYR A 208 9.60 -3.30 -7.31
C TYR A 208 9.04 -3.78 -5.96
N TYR A 209 7.71 -3.84 -5.80
CA TYR A 209 7.11 -4.32 -4.55
C TYR A 209 7.02 -5.84 -4.48
N ASN A 210 6.79 -6.35 -3.26
CA ASN A 210 6.44 -7.76 -3.02
C ASN A 210 5.24 -8.25 -3.85
N TYR A 211 4.24 -7.38 -4.06
CA TYR A 211 2.95 -7.75 -4.66
C TYR A 211 2.69 -7.09 -6.03
N ASP A 212 3.65 -6.34 -6.55
CA ASP A 212 3.48 -5.60 -7.81
C ASP A 212 4.75 -5.68 -8.64
N ASN A 213 5.12 -6.93 -8.89
CA ASN A 213 6.19 -7.30 -9.78
C ASN A 213 5.59 -7.74 -11.11
N LEU A 214 4.83 -6.86 -11.79
CA LEU A 214 4.17 -7.19 -13.06
C LEU A 214 5.14 -7.15 -14.25
N GLY A 215 6.24 -6.41 -14.13
CA GLY A 215 7.23 -6.27 -15.22
C GLY A 215 6.88 -5.22 -16.24
N ILE A 216 5.87 -4.42 -15.92
CA ILE A 216 5.48 -3.27 -16.70
C ILE A 216 6.51 -2.16 -16.48
N ILE A 217 6.88 -1.51 -17.58
CA ILE A 217 7.60 -0.24 -17.57
C ILE A 217 6.59 0.84 -17.89
N TYR A 218 6.30 1.69 -16.92
CA TYR A 218 5.42 2.83 -17.05
C TYR A 218 6.22 4.02 -17.59
N ASP A 219 5.70 4.66 -18.62
CA ASP A 219 6.26 5.91 -19.15
C ASP A 219 5.43 7.10 -18.63
N VAL A 220 6.02 7.92 -17.76
CA VAL A 220 5.37 9.08 -17.13
C VAL A 220 5.02 10.18 -18.15
N ASN A 221 5.62 10.17 -19.34
CA ASN A 221 5.26 11.09 -20.42
C ASN A 221 4.03 10.64 -21.20
N LYS A 222 3.60 9.38 -21.04
CA LYS A 222 2.43 8.80 -21.70
C LYS A 222 1.21 8.68 -20.79
N LEU A 223 1.18 9.46 -19.71
CA LEU A 223 0.00 9.56 -18.86
C LEU A 223 -1.15 10.24 -19.62
N GLN A 224 -2.31 9.62 -19.59
CA GLN A 224 -3.54 10.11 -20.20
C GLN A 224 -4.50 10.58 -19.12
N GLU A 225 -5.08 11.76 -19.30
CA GLU A 225 -6.16 12.23 -18.45
C GLU A 225 -7.45 11.46 -18.76
N LYS A 226 -8.15 11.02 -17.70
CA LYS A 226 -9.48 10.42 -17.78
C LYS A 226 -10.40 11.15 -16.83
N LYS A 227 -11.56 11.58 -17.33
CA LYS A 227 -12.63 12.14 -16.51
C LYS A 227 -13.46 10.99 -15.92
N ILE A 228 -13.57 10.96 -14.59
CA ILE A 228 -14.38 10.02 -13.83
C ILE A 228 -15.47 10.84 -13.14
N ASN A 229 -16.69 10.82 -13.69
CA ASN A 229 -17.81 11.64 -13.23
C ASN A 229 -17.43 13.13 -13.14
N ASP A 230 -17.24 13.63 -11.91
CA ASP A 230 -16.98 15.01 -11.53
C ASP A 230 -15.49 15.35 -11.34
N PHE A 231 -14.59 14.38 -11.36
CA PHE A 231 -13.14 14.60 -11.15
C PHE A 231 -12.29 13.98 -12.26
N LYS A 232 -11.00 14.34 -12.26
CA LYS A 232 -10.01 13.86 -13.24
C LYS A 232 -9.00 12.96 -12.56
N ILE A 233 -8.56 11.93 -13.26
CA ILE A 233 -7.41 11.11 -12.88
C ILE A 233 -6.45 11.01 -14.07
N LEU A 234 -5.24 10.55 -13.78
CA LEU A 234 -4.28 10.16 -14.80
C LEU A 234 -4.19 8.62 -14.83
N VAL A 235 -4.01 8.04 -16.01
CA VAL A 235 -3.74 6.61 -16.21
C VAL A 235 -2.55 6.48 -17.16
N ASN A 236 -1.72 5.45 -17.02
CA ASN A 236 -0.65 5.18 -17.98
C ASN A 236 -1.22 4.64 -19.30
N ASP A 237 -0.55 4.79 -20.43
CA ASP A 237 -1.05 4.29 -21.74
C ASP A 237 -1.17 2.76 -21.75
N ASN A 238 -0.33 2.07 -20.98
CA ASN A 238 -0.35 0.62 -20.80
C ASN A 238 -1.31 0.12 -19.69
N TYR A 239 -2.25 0.94 -19.22
CA TYR A 239 -3.17 0.56 -18.12
C TYR A 239 -3.95 -0.75 -18.39
N LEU A 240 -4.23 -1.08 -19.66
CA LEU A 240 -4.88 -2.34 -20.03
C LEU A 240 -3.98 -3.56 -19.75
N GLU A 241 -2.67 -3.43 -19.97
CA GLU A 241 -1.69 -4.48 -19.65
C GLU A 241 -1.67 -4.74 -18.14
N GLU A 242 -1.66 -3.67 -17.34
CA GLU A 242 -1.73 -3.76 -15.88
C GLU A 242 -2.98 -4.51 -15.41
N LEU A 243 -4.16 -4.13 -15.91
CA LEU A 243 -5.42 -4.77 -15.54
C LEU A 243 -5.44 -6.25 -15.94
N ASN A 244 -4.97 -6.58 -17.15
CA ASN A 244 -4.95 -7.96 -17.65
C ASN A 244 -3.98 -8.87 -16.87
N LEU A 245 -2.82 -8.34 -16.46
CA LEU A 245 -1.83 -9.10 -15.68
C LEU A 245 -2.26 -9.26 -14.21
N ARG A 246 -2.93 -8.26 -13.64
CA ARG A 246 -3.29 -8.24 -12.22
C ARG A 246 -4.60 -8.96 -11.92
N PHE A 247 -5.59 -8.85 -12.81
CA PHE A 247 -6.95 -9.28 -12.53
C PHE A 247 -7.49 -10.19 -13.62
N LYS A 248 -7.85 -11.43 -13.26
CA LYS A 248 -8.52 -12.36 -14.17
C LYS A 248 -9.93 -11.86 -14.47
N GLU A 249 -10.31 -11.81 -15.75
CA GLU A 249 -11.66 -11.47 -16.22
C GLU A 249 -12.23 -10.16 -15.63
N TRP A 250 -11.36 -9.17 -15.40
CA TRP A 250 -11.66 -7.99 -14.59
C TRP A 250 -12.84 -7.15 -15.08
N LYS A 251 -13.23 -7.28 -16.35
CA LYS A 251 -14.39 -6.63 -16.95
C LYS A 251 -15.72 -7.13 -16.37
N ILE A 252 -15.74 -8.35 -15.82
CA ILE A 252 -16.91 -8.97 -15.21
C ILE A 252 -16.86 -8.70 -13.70
N LEU A 253 -18.01 -8.33 -13.12
CA LEU A 253 -18.12 -8.18 -11.68
C LEU A 253 -17.97 -9.56 -11.00
N PRO A 254 -17.14 -9.67 -9.95
CA PRO A 254 -17.05 -10.92 -9.20
C PRO A 254 -18.38 -11.22 -8.46
N SER A 255 -18.59 -12.47 -8.07
CA SER A 255 -19.76 -12.85 -7.26
C SER A 255 -19.81 -12.06 -5.95
N LYS A 256 -21.01 -11.81 -5.42
CA LYS A 256 -21.20 -11.04 -4.17
C LYS A 256 -20.37 -11.57 -2.98
N GLU A 257 -20.13 -12.87 -2.94
CA GLU A 257 -19.31 -13.50 -1.89
C GLU A 257 -17.83 -13.10 -1.95
N LYS A 258 -17.32 -12.82 -3.15
CA LYS A 258 -15.94 -12.36 -3.39
C LYS A 258 -15.78 -10.84 -3.26
N GLN A 259 -16.89 -10.10 -3.17
CA GLN A 259 -16.92 -8.65 -2.98
C GLN A 259 -16.74 -8.31 -1.49
N ILE A 260 -15.55 -8.57 -0.95
CA ILE A 260 -15.19 -8.29 0.44
C ILE A 260 -13.97 -7.36 0.52
N PRO A 261 -13.88 -6.51 1.56
CA PRO A 261 -12.70 -5.67 1.81
C PRO A 261 -11.43 -6.51 1.96
N HIS A 262 -10.28 -5.97 1.61
CA HIS A 262 -9.04 -6.73 1.68
C HIS A 262 -8.14 -6.31 2.86
N HIS A 263 -8.20 -5.04 3.29
CA HIS A 263 -7.22 -4.48 4.23
C HIS A 263 -7.76 -4.23 5.65
N ILE A 264 -9.05 -3.92 5.81
CA ILE A 264 -9.71 -3.64 7.10
C ILE A 264 -9.65 -4.86 8.04
N PHE A 265 -9.61 -6.06 7.49
CA PHE A 265 -9.53 -7.31 8.26
C PHE A 265 -8.26 -7.45 9.10
N LEU A 266 -7.24 -6.62 8.85
CA LEU A 266 -5.95 -6.69 9.54
C LEU A 266 -5.89 -5.89 10.85
N THR A 267 -6.88 -5.03 11.14
CA THR A 267 -6.86 -4.15 12.33
C THR A 267 -8.16 -4.20 13.16
N PRO A 268 -8.48 -5.36 13.78
CA PRO A 268 -9.65 -5.48 14.66
C PRO A 268 -9.61 -4.49 15.83
N ASN A 269 -10.77 -4.15 16.40
CA ASN A 269 -10.89 -3.25 17.56
C ASN A 269 -10.10 -3.77 18.77
N LEU A 270 -8.85 -3.32 18.88
CA LEU A 270 -7.92 -3.67 19.94
C LEU A 270 -8.35 -3.13 21.31
N ASN A 271 -9.35 -2.24 21.43
CA ASN A 271 -9.76 -1.69 22.73
C ASN A 271 -10.46 -2.70 23.64
N LYS A 272 -10.96 -3.82 23.10
CA LYS A 272 -11.34 -4.98 23.93
C LYS A 272 -10.10 -5.68 24.55
N TYR A 273 -8.88 -5.29 24.15
CA TYR A 273 -7.58 -5.86 24.52
C TYR A 273 -6.45 -4.83 24.73
N LYS A 274 -6.74 -3.53 24.89
CA LYS A 274 -5.73 -2.46 25.01
C LYS A 274 -5.21 -2.33 26.44
N ASN A 275 -4.24 -3.16 26.78
CA ASN A 275 -3.08 -2.62 27.50
C ASN A 275 -1.88 -2.78 26.58
N LYS A 276 -1.21 -1.65 26.31
CA LYS A 276 -0.04 -1.45 25.41
C LYS A 276 -0.36 -1.49 23.92
N TYR A 277 -0.16 -0.35 23.25
CA TYR A 277 0.73 -0.13 22.10
C TYR A 277 0.21 1.04 21.23
N LYS A 278 1.09 2.03 21.03
CA LYS A 278 1.01 2.99 19.92
C LYS A 278 1.21 2.19 18.63
N ILE A 279 0.15 1.59 18.12
CA ILE A 279 0.16 0.99 16.79
C ILE A 279 -0.23 2.12 15.85
N ASP A 280 0.77 2.84 15.36
CA ASP A 280 0.67 3.41 14.03
C ASP A 280 0.39 2.24 13.09
N PRO A 281 -0.57 2.36 12.16
CA PRO A 281 -0.95 1.28 11.27
C PRO A 281 0.19 0.96 10.32
N PHE A 282 1.17 0.20 10.80
CA PHE A 282 1.90 -0.77 10.00
C PHE A 282 0.91 -1.86 9.59
N ILE A 283 -0.06 -1.49 8.75
CA ILE A 283 -0.83 -2.45 7.97
C ILE A 283 0.07 -2.78 6.79
N ILE A 284 0.83 -3.85 7.03
CA ILE A 284 1.36 -4.80 6.06
C ILE A 284 0.27 -5.05 4.99
N LYS A 285 0.57 -4.76 3.72
CA LYS A 285 -0.09 -5.48 2.61
C LYS A 285 0.49 -6.90 2.58
#